data_AF-A0A0U4FB45-F1
#
_entry.id   AF-A0A0U4FB45-F1
#
_cell.length_a   1.000
_cell.length_b   1.000
_cell.length_c   1.000
_cell.angle_alpha   90.00
_cell.angle_beta   90.00
_cell.angle_gamma   90.00
#
_symmetry.space_group_name_H-M   'P 1'
#
loop_
_entity.id
_entity.type
_entity.pdbx_description
1 polymer ?
#
loop_
_entity_poly.entity_id
_entity_poly.type
_entity_poly.pdbx_seq_one_letter_code
_entity_poly.pdbx_strand_id
1 'polypeptide(L)'
;MILLPGILDVAQQYDLTFHAKSYGKKETLCKCPFCHEDTKKPKKHYLSLNTDDNVYKCWYCKESGGVLDFEAKLSGKPYNAVKEQYFGQAKTTLHPAYKLNPYQLKRIGWQDYKRKSFNGFLQKREEVIKDWKQYVHDELVTHYALFLCIAHLENQDERRQELMTWFIRKCWDSPIPAMYDQIQDEFLKRSEALKSWALEGTELGRSAWRVCLKTMDLDLDALFLNILFLKFLAQIDDKKRHNPKQESVTEKVI
;
A
#
# COMPACT_ATOMS: atom_id res chain seq x y z
N MET A 1 -4.69 14.71 -28.66
CA MET A 1 -3.86 13.52 -28.95
C MET A 1 -2.45 13.84 -28.49
N ILE A 2 -1.90 13.07 -27.55
CA ILE A 2 -0.51 13.22 -27.11
C ILE A 2 0.32 12.38 -28.07
N LEU A 3 1.09 13.05 -28.93
CA LEU A 3 1.97 12.39 -29.90
C LEU A 3 3.36 12.30 -29.28
N LEU A 4 3.88 11.08 -29.11
CA LEU A 4 5.28 10.88 -28.78
C LEU A 4 6.15 11.48 -29.90
N PRO A 5 7.30 12.08 -29.58
CA PRO A 5 8.20 12.59 -30.62
C PRO A 5 8.72 11.42 -31.47
N GLY A 6 9.04 11.69 -32.73
CA GLY A 6 9.75 10.74 -33.57
C GLY A 6 11.20 10.60 -33.10
N ILE A 7 11.72 9.38 -33.01
CA ILE A 7 13.10 9.16 -32.56
C ILE A 7 14.14 9.79 -33.48
N LEU A 8 13.80 9.93 -34.77
CA LEU A 8 14.62 10.66 -35.72
C LEU A 8 14.65 12.16 -35.42
N ASP A 9 13.50 12.76 -35.09
CA ASP A 9 13.40 14.18 -34.71
C ASP A 9 14.21 14.47 -33.46
N VAL A 10 14.11 13.60 -32.45
CA VAL A 10 14.95 13.68 -31.24
C VAL A 10 16.42 13.59 -31.60
N ALA A 11 16.84 12.62 -32.42
CA ALA A 11 18.24 12.51 -32.82
C ALA A 11 18.75 13.75 -33.56
N GLN A 12 17.92 14.41 -34.37
CA GLN A 12 18.26 15.66 -35.04
C GLN A 12 18.35 16.85 -34.08
N GLN A 13 17.43 16.93 -33.12
CA GLN A 13 17.43 17.99 -32.11
C GLN A 13 18.72 18.02 -31.27
N TYR A 14 19.33 16.86 -31.07
CA TYR A 14 20.60 16.71 -30.36
C TYR A 14 21.82 16.59 -31.28
N ASP A 15 21.69 16.98 -32.56
CA ASP A 15 22.78 17.08 -33.54
C ASP A 15 23.58 15.77 -33.76
N LEU A 16 22.90 14.62 -33.73
CA LEU A 16 23.58 13.35 -34.02
C LEU A 16 24.05 13.29 -35.48
N THR A 17 25.22 12.68 -35.69
CA THR A 17 25.78 12.49 -37.03
C THR A 17 25.19 11.23 -37.68
N PHE A 18 24.52 11.41 -38.82
CA PHE A 18 23.82 10.35 -39.54
C PHE A 18 24.64 9.75 -40.69
N HIS A 19 24.38 8.48 -40.98
CA HIS A 19 24.83 7.86 -42.21
C HIS A 19 23.89 8.23 -43.37
N ALA A 20 24.42 8.96 -44.35
CA ALA A 20 23.65 9.57 -45.44
C ALA A 20 22.72 8.60 -46.20
N LYS A 21 23.10 7.33 -46.37
CA LYS A 21 22.28 6.36 -47.14
C LYS A 21 21.16 5.70 -46.34
N SER A 22 21.19 5.79 -45.01
CA SER A 22 20.16 5.20 -44.13
C SER A 22 19.26 6.25 -43.51
N TYR A 23 19.64 7.52 -43.56
CA TYR A 23 18.82 8.62 -43.07
C TYR A 23 17.40 8.61 -43.67
N GLY A 24 16.39 8.71 -42.81
CA GLY A 24 14.97 8.72 -43.19
C GLY A 24 14.38 7.35 -43.54
N LYS A 25 15.15 6.27 -43.46
CA LYS A 25 14.64 4.90 -43.63
C LYS A 25 14.17 4.34 -42.30
N LYS A 26 13.39 3.24 -42.39
CA LYS A 26 12.93 2.44 -41.24
C LYS A 26 14.02 2.24 -40.19
N GLU A 27 15.21 1.86 -40.64
CA GLU A 27 16.42 1.84 -39.80
C GLU A 27 17.38 2.94 -40.25
N THR A 28 17.47 4.00 -39.46
CA THR A 28 18.45 5.07 -39.65
C THR A 28 19.68 4.80 -38.77
N LEU A 29 20.88 4.87 -39.36
CA LEU A 29 22.12 4.66 -38.62
C LEU A 29 22.76 6.00 -38.29
N CYS A 30 23.23 6.15 -37.06
CA CYS A 30 23.95 7.34 -36.59
C CYS A 30 25.13 6.97 -35.68
N LYS A 31 25.96 7.97 -35.39
CA LYS A 31 27.04 7.83 -34.41
C LYS A 31 26.46 7.65 -33.02
N CYS A 32 27.07 6.77 -32.23
CA CYS A 32 26.59 6.52 -30.88
C CYS A 32 27.06 7.62 -29.92
N PRO A 33 26.15 8.42 -29.32
CA PRO A 33 26.50 9.46 -28.37
C PRO A 33 26.78 8.93 -26.96
N PHE A 34 26.61 7.62 -26.73
CA PHE A 34 26.80 7.00 -25.40
C PHE A 34 28.18 6.41 -25.22
N CYS A 35 28.70 5.72 -26.24
CA CYS A 35 30.02 5.09 -26.17
C CYS A 35 31.09 5.80 -27.00
N HIS A 36 30.70 6.68 -27.92
CA HIS A 36 31.59 7.44 -28.80
C HIS A 36 32.59 6.62 -29.63
N GLU A 37 32.46 5.29 -29.66
CA GLU A 37 33.42 4.37 -30.29
C GLU A 37 33.52 4.55 -31.82
N ASP A 38 32.46 5.03 -32.45
CA ASP A 38 32.41 5.29 -33.89
C ASP A 38 32.73 6.75 -34.27
N THR A 39 32.92 7.65 -33.29
CA THR A 39 33.16 9.09 -33.54
C THR A 39 34.40 9.31 -34.42
N LYS A 40 35.49 8.58 -34.17
CA LYS A 40 36.74 8.67 -34.94
C LYS A 40 36.76 7.79 -36.20
N LYS A 41 35.69 7.01 -36.47
CA LYS A 41 35.63 6.02 -37.55
C LYS A 41 34.61 6.47 -38.60
N PRO A 42 34.98 7.27 -39.62
CA PRO A 42 34.01 7.95 -40.50
C PRO A 42 33.02 7.01 -41.19
N LYS A 43 33.44 5.78 -41.51
CA LYS A 43 32.60 4.78 -42.20
C LYS A 43 31.73 3.91 -41.27
N LYS A 44 31.84 4.02 -39.94
CA LYS A 44 31.13 3.16 -38.98
C LYS A 44 30.05 3.95 -38.26
N HIS A 45 28.87 3.36 -38.10
CA HIS A 45 27.75 3.90 -37.33
C HIS A 45 27.15 2.73 -36.57
N TYR A 46 27.19 2.78 -35.24
CA TYR A 46 26.79 1.66 -34.39
C TYR A 46 25.41 1.83 -33.78
N LEU A 47 24.86 3.04 -33.76
CA LEU A 47 23.53 3.31 -33.26
C LEU A 47 22.51 3.18 -34.40
N SER A 48 21.55 2.27 -34.25
CA SER A 48 20.39 2.13 -35.11
C SER A 48 19.17 2.74 -34.45
N LEU A 49 18.41 3.52 -35.22
CA LEU A 49 17.14 4.13 -34.86
C LEU A 49 16.05 3.50 -35.74
N ASN A 50 15.09 2.81 -35.12
CA ASN A 50 13.92 2.28 -35.80
C ASN A 50 12.79 3.32 -35.74
N THR A 51 12.45 3.91 -36.89
CA THR A 51 11.45 4.98 -36.98
C THR A 51 10.01 4.49 -36.86
N ASP A 52 9.74 3.23 -37.19
CA ASP A 52 8.39 2.64 -37.10
C ASP A 52 8.06 2.31 -35.64
N ASP A 53 9.00 1.64 -34.95
CA ASP A 53 8.83 1.16 -33.58
C ASP A 53 9.25 2.20 -32.54
N ASN A 54 9.82 3.32 -32.98
CA ASN A 54 10.26 4.45 -32.16
C ASN A 54 11.27 4.06 -31.06
N VAL A 55 12.22 3.19 -31.43
CA VAL A 55 13.23 2.59 -30.52
C VAL A 55 14.64 2.72 -31.09
N TYR A 56 15.65 2.70 -30.21
CA TYR A 56 17.06 2.69 -30.60
C TYR A 56 17.80 1.49 -30.04
N LYS A 57 18.93 1.16 -30.69
CA LYS A 57 19.90 0.18 -30.20
C LYS A 57 21.30 0.48 -30.72
N CYS A 58 22.27 0.55 -29.83
CA CYS A 58 23.68 0.54 -30.19
C CYS A 58 24.22 -0.88 -30.25
N TRP A 59 24.76 -1.27 -31.40
CA TRP A 59 25.32 -2.60 -31.61
C TRP A 59 26.68 -2.80 -30.92
N TYR A 60 27.36 -1.73 -30.51
CA TYR A 60 28.62 -1.78 -29.77
C TYR A 60 28.39 -1.84 -28.25
N CYS A 61 27.93 -0.75 -27.63
CA CYS A 61 27.75 -0.67 -26.18
C CYS A 61 26.46 -1.29 -25.63
N LYS A 62 25.58 -1.81 -26.51
CA LYS A 62 24.32 -2.49 -26.16
C LYS A 62 23.24 -1.62 -25.51
N GLU A 63 23.47 -0.32 -25.36
CA GLU A 63 22.43 0.63 -24.99
C GLU A 63 21.25 0.55 -25.95
N SER A 64 20.04 0.44 -25.41
CA SER A 64 18.80 0.36 -26.18
C SER A 64 17.62 0.86 -25.35
N GLY A 65 16.58 1.33 -26.03
CA GLY A 65 15.37 1.83 -25.37
C GLY A 65 14.37 2.44 -26.36
N GLY A 66 13.29 2.99 -25.82
CA GLY A 66 12.33 3.79 -26.59
C GLY A 66 12.72 5.27 -26.66
N VAL A 67 11.99 6.06 -27.45
CA VAL A 67 12.30 7.48 -27.69
C VAL A 67 12.44 8.36 -26.43
N LEU A 68 11.65 8.14 -25.38
CA LEU A 68 11.75 8.93 -24.14
C LEU A 68 12.99 8.60 -23.33
N ASP A 69 13.39 7.33 -23.32
CA ASP A 69 14.65 6.90 -22.70
C ASP A 69 15.83 7.48 -23.47
N PHE A 70 15.74 7.49 -24.79
CA PHE A 70 16.73 8.10 -25.67
C PHE A 70 16.92 9.59 -25.37
N GLU A 71 15.84 10.38 -25.35
CA GLU A 71 15.89 11.81 -25.02
C GLU A 71 16.37 12.05 -23.59
N ALA A 72 15.96 11.23 -22.61
CA ALA A 72 16.45 11.34 -21.23
C ALA A 72 17.97 11.16 -21.15
N LYS A 73 18.52 10.17 -21.86
CA LYS A 73 19.97 9.92 -21.90
C LYS A 73 20.73 11.02 -22.65
N LEU A 74 20.20 11.53 -23.76
CA LEU A 74 20.82 12.62 -24.52
C LEU A 74 20.80 13.96 -23.76
N SER A 75 19.71 14.25 -23.07
CA SER A 75 19.53 15.50 -22.32
C SER A 75 20.18 15.50 -20.94
N GLY A 76 20.53 14.33 -20.41
CA GLY A 76 20.93 14.14 -19.02
C GLY A 76 19.80 14.37 -18.01
N LYS A 77 18.55 14.55 -18.46
CA LYS A 77 17.38 14.71 -17.59
C LYS A 77 16.92 13.34 -17.07
N PRO A 78 16.35 13.27 -15.85
CA PRO A 78 15.73 12.04 -15.38
C PRO A 78 14.54 11.66 -16.28
N TYR A 79 14.37 10.35 -16.53
CA TYR A 79 13.30 9.83 -17.40
C TYR A 79 11.91 10.39 -17.08
N ASN A 80 11.59 10.57 -15.79
CA ASN A 80 10.32 11.13 -15.36
C ASN A 80 10.11 12.57 -15.83
N ALA A 81 11.15 13.41 -15.84
CA ALA A 81 11.04 14.79 -16.32
C ALA A 81 10.77 14.85 -17.83
N VAL A 82 11.41 13.98 -18.62
CA VAL A 82 11.14 13.85 -20.06
C VAL A 82 9.72 13.31 -20.28
N LYS A 83 9.31 12.30 -19.51
CA LYS A 83 7.94 11.78 -19.57
C LYS A 83 6.91 12.86 -19.24
N GLU A 84 7.16 13.69 -18.23
CA GLU A 84 6.29 14.80 -17.85
C GLU A 84 6.19 15.88 -18.94
N GLN A 85 7.26 16.11 -19.71
CA GLN A 85 7.25 17.05 -20.84
C GLN A 85 6.21 16.68 -21.90
N TYR A 86 6.05 15.38 -22.20
CA TYR A 86 5.11 14.91 -23.23
C TYR A 86 3.74 14.53 -22.70
N PHE A 87 3.67 13.93 -21.50
CA PHE A 87 2.42 13.42 -20.93
C PHE A 87 1.82 14.33 -19.85
N GLY A 88 2.51 15.41 -19.48
CA GLY A 88 2.22 16.19 -18.29
C GLY A 88 2.59 15.45 -17.00
N GLN A 89 2.44 16.12 -15.87
CA GLN A 89 2.47 15.43 -14.57
C GLN A 89 1.31 14.42 -14.52
N ALA A 90 1.62 13.18 -14.17
CA ALA A 90 0.61 12.17 -13.91
C ALA A 90 -0.23 12.62 -12.70
N LYS A 91 -1.36 13.30 -12.96
CA LYS A 91 -2.24 13.89 -11.94
C LYS A 91 -2.97 12.87 -11.07
N THR A 92 -2.96 11.59 -11.44
CA THR A 92 -3.72 10.58 -10.71
C THR A 92 -2.87 9.98 -9.60
N THR A 93 -2.93 10.60 -8.42
CA THR A 93 -2.69 9.87 -7.17
C THR A 93 -3.55 8.62 -7.17
N LEU A 94 -2.92 7.45 -7.28
CA LEU A 94 -3.59 6.16 -7.19
C LEU A 94 -4.49 6.16 -5.95
N HIS A 95 -5.78 5.88 -6.17
CA HIS A 95 -6.74 5.78 -5.09
C HIS A 95 -6.21 4.81 -4.01
N PRO A 96 -6.35 5.11 -2.71
CA PRO A 96 -5.79 4.28 -1.65
C PRO A 96 -6.21 2.81 -1.73
N ALA A 97 -7.41 2.51 -2.23
CA ALA A 97 -7.91 1.14 -2.43
C ALA A 97 -6.98 0.29 -3.31
N TYR A 98 -6.29 0.91 -4.27
CA TYR A 98 -5.37 0.21 -5.17
C TYR A 98 -4.01 -0.07 -4.52
N LYS A 99 -3.68 0.61 -3.43
CA LYS A 99 -2.45 0.41 -2.66
C LYS A 99 -2.56 -0.80 -1.71
N LEU A 100 -3.77 -1.29 -1.46
CA LEU A 100 -3.98 -2.46 -0.61
C LEU A 100 -3.45 -3.72 -1.28
N ASN A 101 -2.65 -4.49 -0.55
CA ASN A 101 -2.09 -5.75 -1.02
C ASN A 101 -3.14 -6.87 -0.97
N PRO A 102 -2.90 -8.02 -1.65
CA PRO A 102 -3.87 -9.11 -1.70
C PRO A 102 -4.27 -9.67 -0.34
N TYR A 103 -3.37 -9.65 0.65
CA TYR A 103 -3.62 -10.14 2.00
C TYR A 103 -4.52 -9.18 2.79
N GLN A 104 -4.29 -7.87 2.69
CA GLN A 104 -5.16 -6.83 3.23
C GLN A 104 -6.56 -6.93 2.64
N LEU A 105 -6.67 -7.05 1.31
CA LEU A 105 -7.97 -7.24 0.64
C LEU A 105 -8.67 -8.54 1.05
N LYS A 106 -7.91 -9.60 1.37
CA LYS A 106 -8.48 -10.86 1.87
C LYS A 106 -9.12 -10.67 3.25
N ARG A 107 -8.47 -9.90 4.13
CA ARG A 107 -8.95 -9.63 5.50
C ARG A 107 -10.29 -8.91 5.54
N ILE A 108 -10.56 -8.06 4.56
CA ILE A 108 -11.83 -7.34 4.41
C ILE A 108 -12.79 -7.98 3.38
N GLY A 109 -12.48 -9.18 2.86
CA GLY A 109 -13.37 -9.92 1.96
C GLY A 109 -13.43 -9.42 0.51
N TRP A 110 -12.58 -8.48 0.11
CA TRP A 110 -12.58 -7.88 -1.23
C TRP A 110 -11.67 -8.57 -2.25
N GLN A 111 -10.80 -9.50 -1.82
CA GLN A 111 -9.82 -10.16 -2.69
C GLN A 111 -10.49 -10.89 -3.87
N ASP A 112 -11.47 -11.76 -3.59
CA ASP A 112 -12.11 -12.56 -4.62
C ASP A 112 -13.07 -11.73 -5.48
N TYR A 113 -13.70 -10.71 -4.90
CA TYR A 113 -14.53 -9.77 -5.64
C TYR A 113 -13.70 -9.01 -6.70
N LYS A 114 -12.52 -8.49 -6.32
CA LYS A 114 -11.58 -7.83 -7.23
C LYS A 114 -11.13 -8.75 -8.37
N ARG A 115 -10.90 -10.04 -8.08
CA ARG A 115 -10.53 -11.06 -9.08
C ARG A 115 -11.66 -11.36 -10.06
N LYS A 116 -12.90 -11.43 -9.58
CA LYS A 116 -14.09 -11.73 -10.41
C LYS A 116 -14.53 -10.53 -11.25
N SER A 117 -14.47 -9.32 -10.72
CA SER A 117 -14.88 -8.10 -11.43
C SER A 117 -14.03 -6.91 -11.02
N PHE A 118 -13.01 -6.60 -11.83
CA PHE A 118 -12.19 -5.42 -11.61
C PHE A 118 -13.01 -4.13 -11.80
N ASN A 119 -13.90 -4.06 -12.80
CA ASN A 119 -14.76 -2.90 -13.01
C ASN A 119 -15.73 -2.66 -11.84
N GLY A 120 -16.29 -3.72 -11.27
CA GLY A 120 -17.10 -3.60 -10.05
C GLY A 120 -16.28 -3.09 -8.87
N PHE A 121 -15.05 -3.56 -8.72
CA PHE A 121 -14.11 -3.06 -7.72
C PHE A 121 -13.78 -1.57 -7.91
N LEU A 122 -13.63 -1.09 -9.16
CA LEU A 122 -13.39 0.34 -9.44
C LEU A 122 -14.54 1.24 -8.98
N GLN A 123 -15.78 0.79 -9.16
CA GLN A 123 -16.99 1.52 -8.76
C GLN A 123 -17.14 1.56 -7.24
N LYS A 124 -16.73 0.49 -6.55
CA LYS A 124 -16.86 0.34 -5.09
C LYS A 124 -15.60 0.71 -4.29
N ARG A 125 -14.64 1.42 -4.90
CA ARG A 125 -13.35 1.74 -4.29
C ARG A 125 -13.44 2.50 -2.95
N GLU A 126 -14.49 3.31 -2.76
CA GLU A 126 -14.72 4.03 -1.50
C GLU A 126 -15.19 3.08 -0.38
N GLU A 127 -16.04 2.11 -0.72
CA GLU A 127 -16.51 1.06 0.18
C GLU A 127 -15.34 0.20 0.66
N VAL A 128 -14.44 -0.20 -0.26
CA VAL A 128 -13.20 -0.92 0.05
C VAL A 128 -12.36 -0.18 1.10
N ILE A 129 -12.22 1.14 0.96
CA ILE A 129 -11.45 1.95 1.91
C ILE A 129 -12.17 2.14 3.23
N LYS A 130 -13.49 2.30 3.21
CA LYS A 130 -14.29 2.34 4.43
C LYS A 130 -14.11 1.05 5.23
N ASP A 131 -14.25 -0.11 4.58
CA ASP A 131 -14.09 -1.42 5.22
C ASP A 131 -12.67 -1.63 5.74
N TRP A 132 -11.66 -1.21 4.96
CA TRP A 132 -10.27 -1.25 5.42
C TRP A 132 -10.02 -0.37 6.65
N LYS A 133 -10.54 0.86 6.67
CA LYS A 133 -10.43 1.76 7.82
C LYS A 133 -11.13 1.18 9.04
N GLN A 134 -12.31 0.59 8.87
CA GLN A 134 -13.03 -0.07 9.96
C GLN A 134 -12.24 -1.25 10.51
N TYR A 135 -11.71 -2.11 9.63
CA TYR A 135 -10.86 -3.23 10.03
C TYR A 135 -9.63 -2.76 10.81
N VAL A 136 -8.93 -1.72 10.32
CA VAL A 136 -7.77 -1.14 11.02
C VAL A 136 -8.17 -0.62 12.39
N HIS A 137 -9.28 0.11 12.49
CA HIS A 137 -9.81 0.64 13.74
C HIS A 137 -10.08 -0.50 14.74
N ASP A 138 -10.85 -1.50 14.34
CA ASP A 138 -11.24 -2.61 15.20
C ASP A 138 -10.03 -3.41 15.70
N GLU A 139 -9.06 -3.67 14.83
CA GLU A 139 -7.84 -4.37 15.21
C GLU A 139 -7.01 -3.54 16.20
N LEU A 140 -6.87 -2.22 15.97
CA LEU A 140 -6.16 -1.34 16.89
C LEU A 140 -6.84 -1.26 18.25
N VAL A 141 -8.18 -1.18 18.32
CA VAL A 141 -8.94 -1.24 19.60
C VAL A 141 -8.55 -2.48 20.41
N THR A 142 -8.58 -3.66 19.77
CA THR A 142 -8.26 -4.92 20.44
C THR A 142 -6.82 -4.99 20.90
N HIS A 143 -5.88 -4.67 20.02
CA HIS A 143 -4.47 -4.80 20.33
C HIS A 143 -4.04 -3.75 21.36
N TYR A 144 -4.65 -2.56 21.37
CA TYR A 144 -4.44 -1.57 22.41
C TYR A 144 -4.95 -2.06 23.77
N ALA A 145 -6.14 -2.67 23.82
CA ALA A 145 -6.67 -3.28 25.05
C ALA A 145 -5.73 -4.38 25.58
N LEU A 146 -5.23 -5.26 24.70
CA LEU A 146 -4.26 -6.30 25.04
C LEU A 146 -2.96 -5.69 25.59
N PHE A 147 -2.42 -4.70 24.89
CA PHE A 147 -1.19 -4.01 25.31
C PHE A 147 -1.34 -3.36 26.68
N LEU A 148 -2.44 -2.64 26.93
CA LEU A 148 -2.73 -2.01 28.21
C LEU A 148 -2.74 -3.05 29.34
N CYS A 149 -3.44 -4.16 29.13
CA CYS A 149 -3.52 -5.25 30.08
C CYS A 149 -2.14 -5.84 30.40
N ILE A 150 -1.32 -6.10 29.38
CA ILE A 150 0.05 -6.61 29.57
C ILE A 150 0.91 -5.59 30.31
N ALA A 151 0.85 -4.32 29.93
CA ALA A 151 1.65 -3.24 30.51
C ALA A 151 1.37 -3.04 32.02
N HIS A 152 0.14 -3.32 32.46
CA HIS A 152 -0.28 -3.20 33.86
C HIS A 152 -0.22 -4.53 34.64
N LEU A 153 0.45 -5.56 34.12
CA LEU A 153 0.76 -6.75 34.93
C LEU A 153 1.82 -6.41 35.98
N GLU A 154 1.35 -6.13 37.20
CA GLU A 154 2.17 -5.84 38.37
C GLU A 154 2.69 -7.15 39.00
N ASN A 155 3.92 -7.12 39.52
CA ASN A 155 4.56 -8.24 40.24
C ASN A 155 4.71 -9.55 39.44
N GLN A 156 4.56 -9.52 38.11
CA GLN A 156 4.73 -10.66 37.21
C GLN A 156 5.68 -10.31 36.04
N ASP A 157 6.89 -9.86 36.37
CA ASP A 157 7.82 -9.29 35.37
C ASP A 157 8.21 -10.27 34.26
N GLU A 158 8.51 -11.54 34.59
CA GLU A 158 8.86 -12.57 33.60
C GLU A 158 7.71 -12.82 32.63
N ARG A 159 6.49 -13.02 33.16
CA ARG A 159 5.28 -13.22 32.36
C ARG A 159 4.98 -11.99 31.50
N ARG A 160 5.15 -10.78 32.04
CA ARG A 160 4.97 -9.53 31.29
C ARG A 160 5.93 -9.45 30.11
N GLN A 161 7.20 -9.83 30.28
CA GLN A 161 8.19 -9.86 29.20
C GLN A 161 7.86 -10.90 28.13
N GLU A 162 7.42 -12.10 28.54
CA GLU A 162 6.99 -13.15 27.62
C GLU A 162 5.80 -12.68 26.77
N LEU A 163 4.77 -12.14 27.42
CA LEU A 163 3.56 -11.64 26.76
C LEU A 163 3.85 -10.45 25.85
N MET A 164 4.74 -9.54 26.26
CA MET A 164 5.15 -8.42 25.41
C MET A 164 5.92 -8.90 24.17
N THR A 165 6.80 -9.89 24.31
CA THR A 165 7.52 -10.49 23.18
C THR A 165 6.55 -11.15 22.20
N TRP A 166 5.57 -11.90 22.71
CA TRP A 166 4.50 -12.48 21.91
C TRP A 166 3.68 -11.39 21.21
N PHE A 167 3.30 -10.32 21.92
CA PHE A 167 2.49 -9.23 21.41
C PHE A 167 3.18 -8.48 20.26
N ILE A 168 4.47 -8.16 20.41
CA ILE A 168 5.26 -7.51 19.36
C ILE A 168 5.29 -8.37 18.09
N ARG A 169 5.53 -9.69 18.23
CA ARG A 169 5.50 -10.62 17.10
C ARG A 169 4.14 -10.62 16.42
N LYS A 170 3.04 -10.64 17.18
CA LYS A 170 1.68 -10.56 16.64
C LYS A 170 1.42 -9.27 15.87
N CYS A 171 1.93 -8.14 16.36
CA CYS A 171 1.83 -6.86 15.66
C CYS A 171 2.65 -6.85 14.36
N TRP A 172 3.81 -7.50 14.31
CA TRP A 172 4.62 -7.60 13.09
C TRP A 172 4.00 -8.51 12.02
N ASP A 173 3.31 -9.57 12.43
CA ASP A 173 2.57 -10.46 11.52
C ASP A 173 1.26 -9.84 11.00
N SER A 174 0.88 -8.67 11.54
CA SER A 174 -0.35 -7.97 11.20
C SER A 174 -0.28 -7.38 9.77
N PRO A 175 -1.40 -7.39 9.02
CA PRO A 175 -1.51 -6.67 7.75
C PRO A 175 -1.49 -5.14 7.89
N ILE A 176 -1.54 -4.63 9.12
CA ILE A 176 -1.62 -3.20 9.44
C ILE A 176 -0.20 -2.65 9.59
N PRO A 177 0.21 -1.67 8.75
CA PRO A 177 1.56 -1.11 8.80
C PRO A 177 1.89 -0.53 10.18
N ALA A 178 3.07 -0.86 10.72
CA ALA A 178 3.59 -0.28 11.97
C ALA A 178 2.60 -0.34 13.14
N MET A 179 1.84 -1.45 13.29
CA MET A 179 0.81 -1.58 14.31
C MET A 179 1.36 -1.37 15.73
N TYR A 180 2.51 -1.97 16.05
CA TYR A 180 3.12 -1.84 17.38
C TYR A 180 3.49 -0.39 17.69
N ASP A 181 4.16 0.29 16.76
CA ASP A 181 4.56 1.69 16.91
C ASP A 181 3.34 2.59 17.12
N GLN A 182 2.26 2.39 16.35
CA GLN A 182 1.01 3.13 16.54
C GLN A 182 0.42 2.95 17.94
N ILE A 183 0.46 1.73 18.49
CA ILE A 183 -0.05 1.42 19.82
C ILE A 183 0.83 2.04 20.90
N GLN A 184 2.15 1.90 20.78
CA GLN A 184 3.11 2.47 21.71
C GLN A 184 3.03 4.00 21.74
N ASP A 185 2.95 4.64 20.56
CA ASP A 185 2.83 6.09 20.42
C ASP A 185 1.57 6.63 21.07
N GLU A 186 0.43 5.96 20.93
CA GLU A 186 -0.80 6.36 21.62
C GLU A 186 -0.70 6.12 23.13
N PHE A 187 -0.12 5.01 23.57
CA PHE A 187 0.01 4.70 24.99
C PHE A 187 0.81 5.76 25.77
N LEU A 188 1.81 6.38 25.13
CA LEU A 188 2.63 7.43 25.74
C LEU A 188 1.93 8.80 25.82
N LYS A 189 0.76 8.97 25.20
CA LYS A 189 0.01 10.23 25.20
C LYS A 189 -0.87 10.38 26.44
N ARG A 190 -1.23 11.63 26.73
CA ARG A 190 -2.26 11.96 27.72
C ARG A 190 -3.66 11.65 27.17
N SER A 191 -4.60 11.33 28.05
CA SER A 191 -5.96 10.86 27.71
C SER A 191 -6.71 11.77 26.74
N GLU A 192 -6.52 13.08 26.80
CA GLU A 192 -7.23 14.07 25.97
C GLU A 192 -6.76 14.08 24.50
N ALA A 193 -5.57 13.54 24.23
CA ALA A 193 -4.96 13.49 22.91
C ALA A 193 -5.07 12.10 22.24
N LEU A 194 -5.73 11.15 22.90
CA LEU A 194 -5.89 9.78 22.41
C LEU A 194 -6.84 9.73 21.22
N LYS A 195 -6.50 8.90 20.24
CA LYS A 195 -7.40 8.55 19.14
C LYS A 195 -8.62 7.76 19.65
N SER A 196 -9.71 7.79 18.90
CA SER A 196 -10.97 7.09 19.24
C SER A 196 -10.75 5.61 19.55
N TRP A 197 -9.98 4.90 18.71
CA TRP A 197 -9.71 3.47 18.92
C TRP A 197 -8.92 3.19 20.21
N ALA A 198 -8.08 4.12 20.67
CA ALA A 198 -7.31 3.95 21.89
C ALA A 198 -8.20 4.17 23.13
N LEU A 199 -9.13 5.13 23.06
CA LEU A 199 -10.16 5.33 24.09
C LEU A 199 -11.05 4.10 24.21
N GLU A 200 -11.55 3.59 23.09
CA GLU A 200 -12.36 2.36 23.06
C GLU A 200 -11.57 1.15 23.56
N GLY A 201 -10.30 1.00 23.16
CA GLY A 201 -9.43 -0.06 23.64
C GLY A 201 -9.18 0.03 25.15
N THR A 202 -9.08 1.24 25.70
CA THR A 202 -8.97 1.47 27.16
C THR A 202 -10.20 0.95 27.88
N GLU A 203 -11.39 1.30 27.41
CA GLU A 203 -12.64 0.86 28.02
C GLU A 203 -12.85 -0.66 27.87
N LEU A 204 -12.45 -1.24 26.73
CA LEU A 204 -12.47 -2.69 26.51
C LEU A 204 -11.55 -3.42 27.49
N GLY A 205 -10.29 -2.97 27.62
CA GLY A 205 -9.32 -3.55 28.55
C GLY A 205 -9.78 -3.45 30.01
N ARG A 206 -10.28 -2.27 30.43
CA ARG A 206 -10.86 -2.07 31.77
C ARG A 206 -12.06 -2.98 32.04
N SER A 207 -12.88 -3.22 31.03
CA SER A 207 -14.04 -4.10 31.15
C SER A 207 -13.61 -5.56 31.30
N ALA A 208 -12.65 -6.01 30.50
CA ALA A 208 -12.09 -7.36 30.61
C ALA A 208 -11.44 -7.59 31.98
N TRP A 209 -10.67 -6.62 32.47
CA TRP A 209 -10.06 -6.67 33.80
C TRP A 209 -11.11 -6.78 34.91
N ARG A 210 -12.18 -5.97 34.83
CA ARG A 210 -13.30 -6.04 35.78
C ARG A 210 -13.98 -7.40 35.78
N VAL A 211 -14.07 -8.07 34.63
CA VAL A 211 -14.62 -9.44 34.55
C VAL A 211 -13.70 -10.43 35.27
N CYS A 212 -12.39 -10.41 35.00
CA CYS A 212 -11.44 -11.29 35.68
C CYS A 212 -11.48 -11.14 37.21
N LEU A 213 -11.53 -9.90 37.71
CA LEU A 213 -11.67 -9.64 39.14
C LEU A 213 -12.97 -10.24 39.73
N LYS A 214 -14.08 -10.13 39.00
CA LYS A 214 -15.37 -10.69 39.43
C LYS A 214 -15.38 -12.22 39.43
N THR A 215 -14.65 -12.85 38.51
CA THR A 215 -14.54 -14.31 38.42
C THR A 215 -13.42 -14.87 39.28
N MET A 216 -12.74 -14.04 40.07
CA MET A 216 -11.56 -14.39 40.88
C MET A 216 -10.42 -15.01 40.05
N ASP A 217 -10.35 -14.67 38.76
CA ASP A 217 -9.22 -14.99 37.86
C ASP A 217 -8.12 -13.95 38.09
N LEU A 218 -7.46 -14.04 39.25
CA LEU A 218 -6.41 -13.12 39.67
C LEU A 218 -5.10 -13.34 38.91
N ASP A 219 -4.92 -14.54 38.37
CA ASP A 219 -3.83 -14.87 37.46
C ASP A 219 -4.09 -14.34 36.04
N LEU A 220 -5.27 -13.77 35.77
CA LEU A 220 -5.62 -13.13 34.50
C LEU A 220 -5.48 -14.08 33.30
N ASP A 221 -5.65 -15.38 33.53
CA ASP A 221 -5.51 -16.42 32.51
C ASP A 221 -6.58 -16.28 31.42
N ALA A 222 -7.77 -15.79 31.80
CA ALA A 222 -8.86 -15.52 30.89
C ALA A 222 -8.88 -14.07 30.38
N LEU A 223 -7.93 -13.21 30.75
CA LEU A 223 -7.99 -11.78 30.42
C LEU A 223 -8.06 -11.51 28.91
N PHE A 224 -7.23 -12.20 28.13
CA PHE A 224 -7.26 -12.07 26.67
C PHE A 224 -8.52 -12.69 26.05
N LEU A 225 -9.02 -13.77 26.64
CA LEU A 225 -10.28 -14.38 26.22
C LEU A 225 -11.45 -13.40 26.46
N ASN A 226 -11.46 -12.73 27.61
CA ASN A 226 -12.46 -11.72 27.96
C ASN A 226 -12.40 -10.50 27.03
N ILE A 227 -11.21 -10.04 26.61
CA ILE A 227 -11.07 -8.98 25.60
C ILE A 227 -11.73 -9.39 24.28
N LEU A 228 -11.45 -10.61 23.80
CA LEU A 228 -12.03 -11.12 22.56
C LEU A 228 -13.55 -11.32 22.68
N PHE A 229 -14.02 -11.85 23.80
CA PHE A 229 -15.43 -12.12 24.05
C PHE A 229 -16.25 -10.83 24.17
N LEU A 230 -15.76 -9.84 24.93
CA LEU A 230 -16.42 -8.54 25.07
C LEU A 230 -16.48 -7.79 23.74
N LYS A 231 -15.41 -7.85 22.93
CA LYS A 231 -15.45 -7.28 21.57
C LYS A 231 -16.50 -7.97 20.70
N PHE A 232 -16.57 -9.30 20.75
CA PHE A 232 -17.57 -10.06 20.00
C PHE A 232 -19.00 -9.68 20.40
N LEU A 233 -19.27 -9.54 21.71
CA LEU A 233 -20.57 -9.10 22.21
C LEU A 233 -20.92 -7.68 21.74
N ALA A 234 -19.99 -6.74 21.82
CA ALA A 234 -20.20 -5.37 21.34
C ALA A 234 -20.58 -5.34 19.85
N GLN A 235 -19.90 -6.15 19.02
CA GLN A 235 -20.21 -6.27 17.60
C GLN A 235 -21.59 -6.88 17.32
N ILE A 236 -22.09 -7.78 18.17
CA ILE A 236 -23.45 -8.32 18.06
C ILE A 236 -24.48 -7.24 18.41
N ASP A 237 -24.26 -6.51 19.50
CA ASP A 237 -25.21 -5.51 19.97
C ASP A 237 -25.33 -4.34 18.99
N ASP A 238 -24.24 -3.91 18.37
CA ASP A 238 -24.28 -2.89 17.31
C ASP A 238 -25.06 -3.36 16.08
N LYS A 239 -24.90 -4.63 15.69
CA LYS A 239 -25.68 -5.22 14.59
C LYS A 239 -27.18 -5.29 14.90
N LYS A 240 -27.56 -5.57 16.15
CA LYS A 240 -28.96 -5.56 16.60
C LYS A 240 -29.54 -4.14 16.60
N ARG A 241 -28.79 -3.15 17.10
CA ARG A 241 -29.21 -1.73 17.11
C ARG A 241 -29.41 -1.15 15.71
N HIS A 242 -28.66 -1.62 14.71
CA HIS A 242 -28.79 -1.19 13.32
C HIS A 242 -29.82 -1.99 12.51
N ASN A 243 -30.47 -2.99 13.11
CA ASN A 243 -31.50 -3.79 12.44
C ASN A 243 -32.73 -4.04 13.36
N PRO A 244 -33.55 -3.00 13.64
CA PRO A 244 -34.64 -3.06 14.63
C PRO A 244 -35.87 -3.91 14.23
N LYS A 245 -35.77 -4.82 13.26
CA LYS A 245 -36.93 -5.52 12.66
C LYS A 245 -37.13 -6.98 13.06
N GLN A 246 -36.53 -7.49 14.14
CA GLN A 246 -36.72 -8.90 14.53
C GLN A 246 -37.20 -9.17 15.97
N GLU A 247 -37.50 -8.16 16.78
CA GLU A 247 -38.12 -8.36 18.09
C GLU A 247 -39.61 -7.99 18.06
N SER A 248 -40.45 -8.83 17.45
CA SER A 248 -41.90 -8.86 17.71
C SER A 248 -42.57 -10.14 17.18
N VAL A 249 -42.03 -11.32 17.50
CA VAL A 249 -42.80 -12.58 17.32
C VAL A 249 -42.52 -13.55 18.46
N THR A 250 -42.85 -13.16 19.69
CA THR A 250 -42.98 -14.13 20.80
C THR A 250 -43.81 -13.55 21.95
N GLU A 251 -44.99 -13.02 21.64
CA GLU A 251 -46.01 -12.79 22.66
C GLU A 251 -47.39 -12.89 22.01
N LYS A 252 -47.90 -14.13 21.93
CA LYS A 252 -49.32 -14.51 21.92
C LYS A 252 -49.44 -16.02 21.71
N VAL A 253 -49.30 -16.76 22.81
CA VAL A 253 -50.04 -18.01 23.02
C VAL A 253 -50.59 -17.92 24.43
N ILE A 254 -51.85 -17.52 24.52
CA ILE A 254 -52.75 -17.86 25.63
C ILE A 254 -53.64 -18.97 25.08
#